data_AF-A0A7V1H3A7-F1
#
_entry.id   AF-A0A7V1H3A7-F1
#
_cell.length_a   1.000
_cell.length_b   1.000
_cell.length_c   1.000
_cell.angle_alpha   90.00
_cell.angle_beta   90.00
_cell.angle_gamma   90.00
#
_symmetry.space_group_name_H-M   'P 1'
#
loop_
_entity.id
_entity.type
_entity.pdbx_description
1 polymer ?
#
loop_
_entity_poly.entity_id
_entity_poly.type
_entity_poly.pdbx_seq_one_letter_code
_entity_poly.pdbx_strand_id
1 'polypeptide(L)' 'MKRTIGIVLIYSAAVLIMLSILIMVGVINVRFKYTTAAFGFLLYVVGLFLTREGKMTTFRIGMVVVSLLMIFVSIIREII' A
#
# COMPACT_ATOMS: atom_id res chain seq x y z
N MET A 1 20.29 -2.88 7.80
CA MET A 1 19.76 -1.83 6.90
C MET A 1 18.45 -2.21 6.21
N LYS A 2 18.37 -3.34 5.48
CA LYS A 2 17.14 -3.80 4.80
C LYS A 2 15.92 -3.88 5.74
N ARG A 3 16.12 -4.42 6.94
CA ARG A 3 15.08 -4.52 7.97
C ARG A 3 14.55 -3.15 8.44
N THR A 4 15.43 -2.17 8.62
CA THR A 4 15.07 -0.79 8.99
C THR A 4 14.22 -0.13 7.91
N ILE A 5 14.61 -0.27 6.64
CA ILE A 5 13.84 0.24 5.49
C ILE A 5 12.46 -0.41 5.45
N GLY A 6 12.39 -1.72 5.70
CA GLY A 6 11.10 -2.43 5.75
C GLY A 6 10.18 -1.96 6.87
N ILE A 7 10.74 -1.68 8.07
CA ILE A 7 9.98 -1.12 9.19
C ILE A 7 9.43 0.27 8.81
N VAL A 8 10.26 1.13 8.23
CA VAL A 8 9.84 2.47 7.79
C VAL A 8 8.70 2.37 6.77
N LEU A 9 8.80 1.48 5.79
CA LEU A 9 7.75 1.26 4.79
C LEU A 9 6.42 0.80 5.41
N ILE A 10 6.47 -0.08 6.41
CA ILE A 10 5.26 -0.54 7.13
C ILE A 10 4.60 0.63 7.87
N TYR A 11 5.39 1.49 8.53
CA TYR A 11 4.83 2.67 9.19
C TYR A 11 4.29 3.70 8.19
N SER A 12 4.98 3.95 7.09
CA SER A 12 4.48 4.83 6.01
C SER A 12 3.18 4.29 5.40
N ALA A 13 3.09 2.97 5.22
CA ALA A 13 1.87 2.31 4.77
C ALA A 13 0.68 2.55 5.71
N ALA A 14 0.89 2.38 7.01
CA ALA A 14 -0.15 2.61 8.02
C ALA A 14 -0.66 4.07 7.99
N VAL A 15 0.25 5.04 7.83
CA VAL A 15 -0.10 6.46 7.71
C VAL A 15 -0.94 6.71 6.45
N LEU A 16 -0.59 6.13 5.31
CA LEU A 16 -1.35 6.29 4.07
C LEU A 16 -2.74 5.66 4.15
N ILE A 17 -2.87 4.50 4.78
CA ILE A 17 -4.16 3.84 4.99
C ILE A 17 -5.04 4.70 5.92
N MET A 18 -4.47 5.20 7.02
CA MET A 18 -5.17 6.12 7.92
C MET A 18 -5.62 7.39 7.19
N LEU A 19 -4.73 7.99 6.39
CA LEU A 19 -5.05 9.15 5.57
C LEU A 19 -6.19 8.86 4.59
N SER A 20 -6.15 7.71 3.92
CA SER A 20 -7.22 7.26 3.02
C SER A 20 -8.57 7.16 3.74
N ILE A 21 -8.60 6.60 4.95
CA ILE A 21 -9.82 6.52 5.78
C ILE A 21 -10.34 7.92 6.10
N LEU A 22 -9.48 8.86 6.50
CA LEU A 22 -9.88 10.24 6.77
C LEU A 22 -10.48 10.93 5.54
N ILE A 23 -9.92 10.65 4.35
CA ILE A 23 -10.44 11.18 3.09
C ILE A 23 -11.80 10.53 2.75
N MET A 24 -11.96 9.22 3.00
CA MET A 24 -13.23 8.50 2.79
C MET A 24 -14.36 8.99 3.68
N VAL A 25 -14.07 9.27 4.95
CA VAL A 25 -15.03 9.77 5.95
C VAL A 25 -15.34 11.26 5.75
N GLY A 26 -14.65 11.94 4.82
CA GLY A 26 -14.93 13.34 4.46
C GLY A 26 -14.27 14.36 5.40
N VAL A 27 -13.33 13.94 6.25
CA VAL A 27 -12.53 14.84 7.08
C VAL A 27 -11.57 15.66 6.22
N ILE A 28 -11.03 15.04 5.17
CA ILE A 28 -10.07 15.64 4.24
C ILE A 28 -10.64 15.51 2.82
N ASN A 29 -10.69 16.61 2.07
CA ASN A 29 -11.30 16.63 0.74
C ASN A 29 -10.26 16.45 -0.36
N VAL A 30 -9.93 15.19 -0.66
CA VAL A 30 -8.96 14.80 -1.70
C VAL A 30 -9.60 13.75 -2.61
N ARG A 31 -9.30 13.82 -3.91
CA ARG A 31 -9.90 12.95 -4.95
C ARG A 31 -9.37 11.50 -4.88
N PHE A 32 -8.13 11.31 -4.47
CA PHE A 32 -7.40 10.03 -4.55
C PHE A 32 -7.50 9.15 -3.28
N LYS A 33 -8.71 8.89 -2.78
CA LYS A 33 -8.96 8.11 -1.55
C LYS A 33 -8.51 6.65 -1.68
N TYR A 34 -9.00 5.95 -2.69
CA TYR A 34 -8.75 4.54 -2.98
C TYR A 34 -7.32 4.31 -3.45
N THR A 35 -6.78 5.19 -4.31
CA THR A 35 -5.38 5.07 -4.75
C THR A 35 -4.41 5.21 -3.58
N THR A 36 -4.68 6.11 -2.62
CA THR A 36 -3.86 6.25 -1.42
C THR A 36 -3.86 4.98 -0.56
N ALA A 37 -5.03 4.33 -0.38
CA ALA A 37 -5.11 3.04 0.33
C ALA A 37 -4.36 1.92 -0.39
N ALA A 38 -4.54 1.80 -1.70
CA ALA A 38 -3.90 0.77 -2.50
C ALA A 38 -2.36 0.93 -2.54
N PHE A 39 -1.88 2.18 -2.60
CA PHE A 39 -0.45 2.48 -2.49
C PHE A 39 0.09 2.17 -1.09
N GLY A 40 -0.65 2.51 -0.04
CA GLY A 40 -0.34 2.10 1.33
C GLY A 40 -0.20 0.58 1.47
N PHE A 41 -1.13 -0.19 0.90
CA PHE A 41 -1.06 -1.66 0.89
C PHE A 41 0.20 -2.18 0.18
N LEU A 42 0.59 -1.59 -0.95
CA LEU A 42 1.83 -1.96 -1.65
C LEU A 42 3.07 -1.69 -0.79
N LEU A 43 3.16 -0.53 -0.12
CA LEU A 43 4.27 -0.24 0.80
C LEU A 43 4.32 -1.24 1.97
N TYR A 44 3.17 -1.65 2.49
CA TYR A 44 3.08 -2.66 3.55
C TYR A 44 3.63 -4.01 3.09
N VAL A 45 3.21 -4.47 1.90
CA VAL A 45 3.66 -5.72 1.29
C VAL A 45 5.17 -5.70 1.05
N VAL A 46 5.71 -4.62 0.46
CA VAL A 46 7.16 -4.47 0.24
C VAL A 46 7.92 -4.38 1.57
N GLY A 47 7.40 -3.63 2.55
CA GLY A 47 8.01 -3.47 3.86
C GLY A 47 8.09 -4.78 4.66
N LEU A 48 7.03 -5.60 4.58
CA LEU A 48 7.02 -6.97 5.12
C LEU A 48 8.10 -7.86 4.50
N PHE A 49 8.37 -7.70 3.21
CA PHE A 49 9.42 -8.48 2.54
C PHE A 49 10.81 -8.02 2.90
N LEU A 50 11.02 -6.72 3.10
CA LEU A 50 12.33 -6.20 3.53
C LEU A 50 12.63 -6.50 5.00
N THR A 51 11.60 -6.72 5.83
CA THR A 51 11.75 -7.09 7.25
C THR A 51 11.93 -8.58 7.50
N ARG A 52 11.28 -9.44 6.70
CA ARG A 52 11.48 -10.90 6.75
C ARG A 52 12.61 -11.27 5.78
N GLU A 53 13.78 -11.64 6.29
CA GLU A 53 14.97 -12.10 5.53
C GLU A 53 14.76 -13.41 4.72
N GLY A 54 13.53 -13.72 4.29
CA GLY A 54 13.20 -14.93 3.55
C GLY A 54 13.13 -14.68 2.05
N LYS A 55 13.54 -15.69 1.28
CA LYS A 55 13.51 -15.75 -0.19
C LYS A 55 12.15 -15.33 -0.78
N MET A 56 12.17 -14.76 -2.00
CA MET A 56 10.97 -14.47 -2.78
C MET A 56 10.24 -15.77 -3.13
N THR A 57 9.11 -16.04 -2.48
CA THR A 57 8.24 -17.19 -2.80
C THR A 57 7.15 -16.77 -3.77
N THR A 58 6.60 -17.72 -4.53
CA THR A 58 5.51 -17.50 -5.50
C THR A 58 4.33 -16.75 -4.88
N PHE A 59 3.99 -17.05 -3.62
CA PHE A 59 2.92 -16.38 -2.88
C PHE A 59 3.16 -14.87 -2.71
N ARG A 60 4.42 -14.46 -2.53
CA ARG A 60 4.80 -13.05 -2.35
C ARG A 60 4.67 -12.27 -3.63
N ILE A 61 5.12 -12.86 -4.74
CA ILE A 61 4.94 -12.30 -6.08
C ILE A 61 3.44 -12.11 -6.35
N GLY A 62 2.62 -13.10 -6.01
CA GLY A 62 1.16 -13.01 -6.08
C GLY A 62 0.60 -11.81 -5.32
N MET A 63 1.01 -11.59 -4.07
CA MET A 63 0.53 -10.43 -3.30
C MET A 63 0.95 -9.08 -3.90
N VAL A 64 2.16 -8.97 -4.48
CA VAL A 64 2.57 -7.74 -5.19
C VAL A 64 1.71 -7.52 -6.43
N VAL A 65 1.47 -8.56 -7.22
CA VAL A 65 0.64 -8.47 -8.42
C VAL A 65 -0.79 -8.06 -8.06
N VAL A 66 -1.39 -8.66 -7.03
CA VAL A 66 -2.72 -8.26 -6.53
C VAL A 66 -2.72 -6.80 -6.08
N SER A 67 -1.69 -6.36 -5.35
CA SER A 67 -1.55 -4.95 -4.93
C SER A 67 -1.53 -4.00 -6.13
N LEU A 68 -0.77 -4.34 -7.19
CA LEU A 68 -0.70 -3.54 -8.41
C LEU A 68 -2.04 -3.51 -9.16
N LEU A 69 -2.76 -4.63 -9.23
CA LEU A 69 -4.10 -4.69 -9.81
C LEU A 69 -5.09 -3.81 -9.03
N MET A 70 -5.03 -3.83 -7.69
CA MET A 70 -5.87 -2.98 -6.85
C MET A 70 -5.56 -1.49 -7.05
N ILE A 71 -4.28 -1.12 -7.21
CA ILE A 71 -3.89 0.26 -7.56
C ILE A 71 -4.51 0.65 -8.90
N PHE A 72 -4.39 -0.19 -9.92
CA PHE A 72 -4.92 0.09 -11.25
C PHE A 72 -6.45 0.29 -11.24
N VAL A 73 -7.18 -0.62 -10.59
CA VAL A 73 -8.65 -0.50 -10.44
C VAL A 73 -9.03 0.74 -9.64
N SER A 74 -8.27 1.08 -8.59
CA SER A 74 -8.51 2.28 -7.78
C SER A 74 -8.31 3.57 -8.58
N ILE A 75 -7.26 3.63 -9.41
CA ILE A 75 -6.99 4.77 -10.29
C ILE A 75 -8.12 4.94 -11.30
N ILE A 76 -8.55 3.87 -11.98
CA ILE A 76 -9.67 3.92 -12.93
C ILE A 76 -10.91 4.49 -12.27
N ARG A 77 -11.26 3.99 -11.07
CA ARG A 77 -12.43 4.44 -10.31
C ARG A 77 -12.37 5.90 -9.87
N GLU A 78 -11.19 6.48 -9.73
CA GLU A 78 -11.04 7.88 -9.29
C GLU A 78 -10.95 8.87 -10.45
N ILE A 79 -10.55 8.38 -11.62
CA ILE A 79 -10.49 9.16 -12.85
C ILE A 79 -11.87 9.23 -13.52
N ILE A 80 -12.58 8.09 -13.63
CA ILE A 80 -13.93 7.95 -14.21
C ILE A 80 -14.97 8.29 -13.15
#